data_AF-A0A1B2JB02-F1
#
_entry.id   AF-A0A1B2JB02-F1
#
_cell.length_a   1.000
_cell.length_b   1.000
_cell.length_c   1.000
_cell.angle_alpha   90.00
_cell.angle_beta   90.00
_cell.angle_gamma   90.00
#
_symmetry.space_group_name_H-M   'P 1'
#
loop_
_entity.id
_entity.type
_entity.pdbx_description
1 polymer ?
#
loop_
_entity_poly.entity_id
_entity_poly.type
_entity_poly.pdbx_seq_one_letter_code
_entity_poly.pdbx_strand_id
1 'polypeptide(L)'
;MFFRYLRRHLSTTSNAIALLSRPQFKIGRIVDVVKHPNADKLYVSAISMGNNPESGTSNTLTVCSGLVDYFSIPELLQRRVVVVTNLKPSKMRGVRSEAMLLAGEKSGNVELVEPPTSGREGESLHFEGVKITPEGNTNQLQLPVKPLKKSEWSQLAEGLQTNDQREVVFYSRIGTKRYYALVGNSTEKCTLATLAQAVVR
;
A
#
# COMPACT_ATOMS: atom_id res chain seq x y z
N MET A 1 7.90 -24.48 -12.36
CA MET A 1 8.02 -23.80 -13.68
C MET A 1 7.89 -22.27 -13.59
N PHE A 2 7.02 -21.73 -12.73
CA PHE A 2 6.80 -20.28 -12.52
C PHE A 2 8.05 -19.49 -12.05
N PHE A 3 8.83 -20.04 -11.11
CA PHE A 3 10.07 -19.42 -10.62
C PHE A 3 11.14 -19.17 -11.71
N ARG A 4 11.13 -19.96 -12.79
CA ARG A 4 12.07 -19.81 -13.92
C ARG A 4 11.67 -18.66 -14.86
N TYR A 5 10.37 -18.34 -14.94
CA TYR A 5 9.85 -17.20 -15.70
C TYR A 5 10.15 -15.88 -14.98
N LEU A 6 10.03 -15.89 -13.65
CA LEU A 6 10.28 -14.75 -12.76
C LEU A 6 11.71 -14.20 -12.88
N ARG A 7 12.70 -15.09 -13.02
CA ARG A 7 14.12 -14.76 -13.22
C ARG A 7 14.40 -14.04 -14.55
N ARG A 8 13.48 -14.12 -15.51
CA ARG A 8 13.69 -13.68 -16.89
C ARG A 8 13.01 -12.34 -17.22
N HIS A 9 12.07 -11.86 -16.39
CA HIS A 9 11.37 -10.58 -16.62
C HIS A 9 11.83 -9.43 -15.71
N LEU A 10 12.43 -9.74 -14.56
CA LEU A 10 13.19 -8.78 -13.78
C LEU A 10 14.70 -8.99 -14.02
N SER A 11 15.13 -9.14 -15.28
CA SER A 11 16.56 -9.35 -15.58
C SER A 11 17.36 -8.04 -15.60
N THR A 12 16.70 -6.89 -15.55
CA THR A 12 17.31 -5.55 -15.65
C THR A 12 16.83 -4.62 -14.55
N THR A 13 17.72 -3.75 -14.09
CA THR A 13 17.45 -2.71 -13.07
C THR A 13 16.27 -1.82 -13.49
N SER A 14 16.13 -1.53 -14.79
CA SER A 14 15.05 -0.71 -15.35
C SER A 14 13.65 -1.33 -15.14
N ASN A 15 13.51 -2.65 -15.26
CA ASN A 15 12.21 -3.33 -15.08
C ASN A 15 11.79 -3.38 -13.61
N ALA A 16 12.75 -3.51 -12.68
CA ALA A 16 12.46 -3.45 -11.25
C ALA A 16 12.02 -2.05 -10.81
N ILE A 17 12.73 -1.00 -11.24
CA ILE A 17 12.36 0.39 -10.97
C ILE A 17 10.98 0.72 -11.58
N ALA A 18 10.70 0.25 -12.79
CA ALA A 18 9.41 0.42 -13.43
C ALA A 18 8.26 -0.27 -12.66
N LEU A 19 8.51 -1.40 -11.99
CA LEU A 19 7.51 -2.08 -11.16
C LEU A 19 7.23 -1.30 -9.87
N LEU A 20 8.26 -0.71 -9.25
CA LEU A 20 8.13 0.05 -8.00
C LEU A 20 7.32 1.33 -8.14
N SER A 21 7.22 1.90 -9.34
CA SER A 21 6.40 3.09 -9.60
C SER A 21 4.94 2.78 -9.96
N ARG A 22 4.54 1.51 -10.06
CA ARG A 22 3.17 1.12 -10.48
C ARG A 22 2.13 1.29 -9.37
N PRO A 23 2.35 0.85 -8.12
CA PRO A 23 1.33 0.98 -7.08
C PRO A 23 1.20 2.43 -6.62
N GLN A 24 -0.04 2.86 -6.37
CA GLN A 24 -0.30 4.13 -5.69
C GLN A 24 -0.51 3.87 -4.21
N PHE A 25 0.55 4.08 -3.43
CA PHE A 25 0.49 4.08 -1.98
C PHE A 25 0.08 5.46 -1.50
N LYS A 26 -0.86 5.52 -0.55
CA LYS A 26 -1.29 6.77 0.06
C LYS A 26 -1.47 6.61 1.57
N ILE A 27 -1.34 7.71 2.27
CA ILE A 27 -1.67 7.81 3.70
C ILE A 27 -3.18 8.01 3.83
N GLY A 28 -3.82 7.23 4.70
CA GLY A 28 -5.22 7.41 5.07
C GLY A 28 -5.44 7.34 6.57
N ARG A 29 -6.65 7.65 7.01
CA ARG A 29 -7.10 7.46 8.40
C ARG A 29 -8.40 6.67 8.45
N ILE A 30 -8.46 5.64 9.28
CA ILE A 30 -9.72 4.92 9.54
C ILE A 30 -10.62 5.85 10.36
N VAL A 31 -11.68 6.38 9.75
CA VAL A 31 -12.64 7.27 10.43
C VAL A 31 -13.88 6.54 10.94
N ASP A 32 -14.18 5.38 10.34
CA ASP A 32 -15.23 4.48 10.79
C ASP A 32 -14.83 3.02 10.52
N VAL A 33 -15.30 2.10 11.34
CA VAL A 33 -15.07 0.67 11.18
C VAL A 33 -16.18 -0.16 11.84
N VAL A 34 -16.75 -1.07 11.06
CA VAL A 34 -17.80 -1.99 11.51
C VAL A 34 -17.48 -3.41 11.08
N LYS A 35 -17.96 -4.41 11.83
CA LYS A 35 -17.90 -5.81 11.37
C LYS A 35 -18.69 -5.95 10.07
N HIS A 36 -18.15 -6.73 9.13
CA HIS A 36 -18.82 -6.97 7.87
C HIS A 36 -20.11 -7.78 8.09
N PRO A 37 -21.26 -7.35 7.54
CA PRO A 37 -22.56 -7.96 7.87
C PRO A 37 -22.69 -9.43 7.46
N ASN A 38 -21.98 -9.83 6.40
CA ASN A 38 -22.01 -11.18 5.83
C ASN A 38 -20.67 -11.92 5.93
N ALA A 39 -19.74 -11.51 6.80
CA ALA A 39 -18.41 -12.13 6.91
C ALA A 39 -17.74 -11.90 8.27
N ASP A 40 -17.67 -12.95 9.08
CA ASP A 40 -17.19 -12.85 10.48
C ASP A 40 -15.75 -12.40 10.63
N LYS A 41 -14.91 -12.68 9.62
CA LYS A 41 -13.47 -12.35 9.63
C LYS A 41 -13.14 -10.99 9.01
N LEU A 42 -14.13 -10.27 8.49
CA LEU A 42 -13.91 -9.01 7.78
C LEU A 42 -14.44 -7.82 8.56
N TYR A 43 -13.68 -6.73 8.50
CA TYR A 43 -14.18 -5.39 8.78
C TYR A 43 -14.54 -4.67 7.49
N VAL A 44 -15.45 -3.70 7.59
CA VAL A 44 -15.69 -2.66 6.60
C VAL A 44 -15.27 -1.35 7.25
N SER A 45 -14.24 -0.72 6.71
CA SER A 45 -13.66 0.53 7.21
C SER A 45 -13.87 1.67 6.22
N ALA A 46 -14.19 2.86 6.72
CA ALA A 46 -14.12 4.10 5.94
C ALA A 46 -12.77 4.76 6.16
N ILE A 47 -12.01 4.94 5.08
CA ILE A 47 -10.66 5.52 5.12
C ILE A 47 -10.70 6.95 4.58
N SER A 48 -10.52 7.94 5.44
CA SER A 48 -10.31 9.34 5.04
C SER A 48 -8.97 9.49 4.33
N MET A 49 -9.02 10.11 3.15
CA MET A 49 -7.86 10.54 2.37
C MET A 49 -7.59 12.04 2.55
N GLY A 50 -8.10 12.63 3.63
CA GLY A 50 -8.01 14.05 3.93
C GLY A 50 -9.15 14.85 3.30
N ASN A 51 -9.28 16.10 3.76
CA ASN A 51 -10.25 17.04 3.22
C ASN A 51 -9.66 17.73 1.99
N ASN A 52 -10.43 17.79 0.90
CA ASN A 52 -10.16 18.76 -0.16
C ASN A 52 -10.96 20.03 0.14
N PRO A 53 -10.31 21.14 0.58
CA PRO A 53 -10.99 22.37 0.96
C PRO A 53 -11.88 22.92 -0.16
N GLU A 54 -11.54 22.64 -1.41
CA GLU A 54 -12.22 23.15 -2.60
C GLU A 54 -13.51 22.39 -2.94
N SER A 55 -13.69 21.16 -2.45
CA SER A 55 -14.84 20.31 -2.83
C SER A 55 -15.91 20.15 -1.74
N GLY A 56 -15.65 20.63 -0.52
CA GLY A 56 -16.53 20.45 0.64
C GLY A 56 -16.85 18.99 0.99
N THR A 57 -16.24 18.02 0.30
CA THR A 57 -16.55 16.59 0.38
C THR A 57 -15.37 15.86 1.00
N SER A 58 -15.62 15.11 2.08
CA SER A 58 -14.63 14.22 2.67
C SER A 58 -14.36 13.07 1.70
N ASN A 59 -13.13 12.97 1.19
CA ASN A 59 -12.74 11.91 0.27
C ASN A 59 -12.47 10.63 1.08
N THR A 60 -13.50 9.82 1.26
CA THR A 60 -13.43 8.55 2.00
C THR A 60 -13.50 7.36 1.05
N LEU A 61 -12.71 6.33 1.33
CA LEU A 61 -12.72 5.06 0.60
C LEU A 61 -13.26 3.94 1.48
N THR A 62 -14.15 3.11 0.94
CA THR A 62 -14.61 1.89 1.62
C THR A 62 -13.57 0.79 1.45
N VAL A 63 -13.10 0.21 2.55
CA VAL A 63 -12.10 -0.87 2.54
C VAL A 63 -12.59 -2.06 3.34
N CYS A 64 -12.62 -3.23 2.72
CA CYS A 64 -12.87 -4.49 3.40
C CYS A 64 -11.54 -5.15 3.77
N SER A 65 -11.33 -5.49 5.05
CA SER A 65 -10.05 -6.02 5.54
C SER A 65 -10.25 -7.23 6.46
N GLY A 66 -9.37 -8.23 6.33
CA GLY A 66 -9.40 -9.46 7.13
C GLY A 66 -8.73 -9.31 8.49
N LEU A 67 -9.14 -8.31 9.27
CA LEU A 67 -8.43 -7.88 10.48
C LEU A 67 -9.13 -8.22 11.80
N VAL A 68 -10.31 -8.86 11.76
CA VAL A 68 -11.13 -9.15 12.95
C VAL A 68 -10.41 -10.03 13.97
N ASP A 69 -9.61 -10.98 13.51
CA ASP A 69 -8.86 -11.89 14.39
C ASP A 69 -7.61 -11.22 15.01
N TYR A 70 -7.25 -10.00 14.58
CA TYR A 70 -5.99 -9.34 14.94
C TYR A 70 -6.15 -7.99 15.65
N PHE A 71 -7.24 -7.27 15.40
CA PHE A 71 -7.47 -5.94 15.94
C PHE A 71 -8.91 -5.79 16.43
N SER A 72 -9.08 -5.09 17.54
CA SER A 72 -10.38 -4.59 17.98
C SER A 72 -10.77 -3.29 17.25
N ILE A 73 -12.05 -2.96 17.25
CA ILE A 73 -12.57 -1.70 16.68
C ILE A 73 -11.89 -0.46 17.28
N PRO A 74 -11.73 -0.35 18.63
CA PRO A 74 -11.05 0.79 19.23
C PRO A 74 -9.59 0.97 18.79
N GLU A 75 -8.87 -0.12 18.48
CA GLU A 75 -7.48 -0.05 17.99
C GLU A 75 -7.38 0.41 16.53
N LEU A 76 -8.46 0.26 15.77
CA LEU A 76 -8.54 0.66 14.36
C LEU A 76 -9.06 2.09 14.21
N LEU A 77 -10.02 2.52 15.03
CA LEU A 77 -10.60 3.86 14.93
C LEU A 77 -9.53 4.94 15.08
N GLN A 78 -9.59 5.94 14.20
CA GLN A 78 -8.64 7.06 14.08
C GLN A 78 -7.19 6.66 13.77
N ARG A 79 -6.91 5.37 13.52
CA ARG A 79 -5.58 4.92 13.16
C ARG A 79 -5.19 5.40 11.77
N ARG A 80 -3.97 5.93 11.65
CA ARG A 80 -3.34 6.26 10.37
C ARG A 80 -2.78 4.99 9.73
N VAL A 81 -3.02 4.82 8.44
CA VAL A 81 -2.70 3.59 7.69
C VAL A 81 -2.12 3.93 6.32
N VAL A 82 -1.39 2.98 5.75
CA VAL A 82 -1.00 3.00 4.34
C VAL A 82 -2.00 2.19 3.51
N VAL A 83 -2.46 2.76 2.40
CA VAL A 83 -3.41 2.12 1.48
C VAL A 83 -2.91 2.08 0.05
N VAL A 84 -3.28 1.04 -0.69
CA VAL A 84 -3.08 0.94 -2.15
C VAL A 84 -4.38 1.31 -2.86
N THR A 85 -4.38 2.41 -3.63
CA THR A 85 -5.62 3.02 -4.14
C THR A 85 -5.91 2.78 -5.62
N ASN A 86 -4.96 2.23 -6.38
CA ASN A 86 -5.13 2.02 -7.83
C ASN A 86 -5.33 0.54 -8.22
N LEU A 87 -5.61 -0.33 -7.26
CA LEU A 87 -6.07 -1.69 -7.56
C LEU A 87 -7.49 -1.63 -8.13
N LYS A 88 -7.85 -2.60 -8.98
CA LYS A 88 -9.24 -2.74 -9.43
C LYS A 88 -10.12 -3.03 -8.19
N PRO A 89 -11.18 -2.24 -7.93
CA PRO A 89 -12.09 -2.50 -6.83
C PRO A 89 -12.63 -3.93 -6.86
N SER A 90 -12.76 -4.53 -5.69
CA SER A 90 -13.23 -5.91 -5.55
C SER A 90 -14.47 -5.96 -4.67
N LYS A 91 -15.41 -6.86 -4.99
CA LYS A 91 -16.56 -7.12 -4.12
C LYS A 91 -16.22 -8.25 -3.16
N MET A 92 -16.30 -8.00 -1.87
CA MET A 92 -16.11 -8.98 -0.81
C MET A 92 -17.46 -9.19 -0.15
N ARG A 93 -18.08 -10.37 -0.36
CA ARG A 93 -19.37 -10.75 0.24
C ARG A 93 -20.48 -9.68 0.10
N GLY A 94 -20.50 -9.00 -1.04
CA GLY A 94 -21.50 -7.99 -1.40
C GLY A 94 -21.05 -6.54 -1.21
N VAL A 95 -20.04 -6.27 -0.37
CA VAL A 95 -19.50 -4.93 -0.14
C VAL A 95 -18.35 -4.64 -1.10
N ARG A 96 -18.33 -3.45 -1.71
CA ARG A 96 -17.27 -3.03 -2.64
C ARG A 96 -16.09 -2.44 -1.85
N SER A 97 -14.93 -3.09 -1.92
CA SER A 97 -13.66 -2.55 -1.43
C SER A 97 -12.97 -1.76 -2.53
N GLU A 98 -12.64 -0.50 -2.24
CA GLU A 98 -12.09 0.48 -3.18
C GLU A 98 -10.57 0.62 -3.07
N ALA A 99 -10.01 0.22 -1.93
CA ALA A 99 -8.59 0.16 -1.69
C ALA A 99 -8.24 -1.09 -0.88
N MET A 100 -6.96 -1.22 -0.55
CA MET A 100 -6.41 -2.29 0.29
C MET A 100 -5.50 -1.67 1.35
N LEU A 101 -5.69 -2.05 2.62
CA LEU A 101 -4.77 -1.69 3.70
C LEU A 101 -3.46 -2.47 3.53
N LEU A 102 -2.33 -1.81 3.75
CA LEU A 102 -1.03 -2.46 3.76
C LEU A 102 -0.71 -2.98 5.17
N ALA A 103 -0.37 -4.26 5.28
CA ALA A 103 -0.04 -4.90 6.54
C ALA A 103 1.19 -5.81 6.42
N GLY A 104 1.93 -5.92 7.50
CA GLY A 104 3.00 -6.90 7.66
C GLY A 104 2.52 -8.12 8.42
N GLU A 105 2.99 -9.30 8.00
CA GLU A 105 2.70 -10.56 8.67
C GLU A 105 4.00 -11.34 8.94
N LYS A 106 4.11 -11.86 10.17
CA LYS A 106 5.20 -12.77 10.55
C LYS A 106 4.72 -13.74 11.63
N SER A 107 4.87 -15.04 11.36
CA SER A 107 4.54 -16.12 12.30
C SER A 107 3.11 -16.03 12.87
N GLY A 108 2.14 -15.65 12.03
CA GLY A 108 0.73 -15.50 12.43
C GLY A 108 0.38 -14.18 13.11
N ASN A 109 1.35 -13.31 13.40
CA ASN A 109 1.08 -11.95 13.88
C ASN A 109 0.94 -11.00 12.69
N VAL A 110 -0.02 -10.08 12.78
CA VAL A 110 -0.30 -9.07 11.75
C VAL A 110 -0.20 -7.68 12.36
N GLU A 111 0.52 -6.78 11.69
CA GLU A 111 0.62 -5.37 12.04
C GLU A 111 0.25 -4.50 10.83
N LEU A 112 -0.51 -3.43 11.05
CA LEU A 112 -0.75 -2.43 10.01
C LEU A 112 0.52 -1.61 9.77
N VAL A 113 0.80 -1.30 8.50
CA VAL A 113 1.90 -0.39 8.17
C VAL A 113 1.56 1.02 8.64
N GLU A 114 2.46 1.57 9.44
CA GLU A 114 2.41 2.91 9.99
C GLU A 114 3.05 3.88 8.99
N PRO A 115 2.30 4.90 8.54
CA PRO A 115 2.85 5.92 7.65
C PRO A 115 3.79 6.86 8.42
N PRO A 116 4.60 7.65 7.70
CA PRO A 116 5.43 8.71 8.28
C PRO A 116 4.63 9.65 9.19
N THR A 117 5.16 9.95 10.37
CA THR A 117 4.54 10.85 11.35
C THR A 117 4.24 12.20 10.72
N SER A 118 5.15 12.75 9.92
CA SER A 118 4.99 14.05 9.27
C SER A 118 4.03 14.06 8.08
N GLY A 119 3.65 12.89 7.56
CA GLY A 119 2.84 12.78 6.35
C GLY A 119 1.39 13.18 6.57
N ARG A 120 0.74 13.75 5.55
CA ARG A 120 -0.68 14.14 5.62
C ARG A 120 -1.59 13.06 5.02
N GLU A 121 -2.84 13.01 5.45
CA GLU A 121 -3.85 12.16 4.78
C GLU A 121 -3.96 12.56 3.30
N GLY A 122 -4.06 11.56 2.42
CA GLY A 122 -4.06 11.73 0.97
C GLY A 122 -2.67 11.84 0.34
N GLU A 123 -1.63 12.09 1.13
CA GLU A 123 -0.24 12.16 0.65
C GLU A 123 0.18 10.83 0.02
N SER A 124 0.89 10.93 -1.11
CA SER A 124 1.40 9.76 -1.82
C SER A 124 2.74 9.32 -1.25
N LEU A 125 2.93 8.02 -1.11
CA LEU A 125 4.18 7.41 -0.69
C LEU A 125 4.89 6.82 -1.92
N HIS A 126 6.22 6.76 -1.85
CA HIS A 126 7.04 6.26 -2.95
C HIS A 126 8.26 5.50 -2.43
N PHE A 127 8.88 4.71 -3.29
CA PHE A 127 10.12 4.03 -2.94
C PHE A 127 11.32 4.96 -3.08
N GLU A 128 12.19 4.99 -2.07
CA GLU A 128 13.35 5.88 -2.01
C GLU A 128 14.28 5.70 -3.22
N GLY A 129 14.53 6.79 -3.94
CA GLY A 129 15.36 6.81 -5.16
C GLY A 129 14.60 6.42 -6.43
N VAL A 130 13.31 6.06 -6.33
CA VAL A 130 12.42 5.93 -7.48
C VAL A 130 11.77 7.30 -7.71
N LYS A 131 12.33 8.07 -8.64
CA LYS A 131 11.73 9.35 -9.05
C LYS A 131 10.47 9.07 -9.85
N ILE A 132 9.32 9.37 -9.27
CA ILE A 132 8.07 9.48 -10.02
C ILE A 132 8.10 10.85 -10.70
N THR A 133 8.68 10.95 -11.89
CA THR A 133 8.55 12.18 -12.69
C THR A 133 7.12 12.30 -13.18
N PRO A 134 6.44 13.44 -12.98
CA PRO A 134 5.13 13.70 -13.58
C PRO A 134 5.16 13.86 -15.11
N GLU A 135 6.34 13.78 -15.74
CA GLU A 135 6.52 14.15 -17.15
C GLU A 135 5.94 13.13 -18.14
N GLY A 136 4.66 13.31 -18.44
CA GLY A 136 4.20 13.42 -19.81
C GLY A 136 4.20 14.89 -20.22
N ASN A 137 5.30 15.36 -20.79
CA ASN A 137 5.41 16.69 -21.36
C ASN A 137 4.84 16.68 -22.79
N THR A 138 4.02 17.70 -23.05
CA THR A 138 3.42 18.15 -24.32
C THR A 138 2.14 17.44 -24.78
N ASN A 139 1.02 18.13 -24.57
CA ASN A 139 -0.21 18.11 -25.37
C ASN A 139 -0.74 16.73 -25.80
N GLN A 140 -1.43 16.03 -24.89
CA GLN A 140 -2.80 15.49 -25.06
C GLN A 140 -3.11 14.33 -24.07
N LEU A 141 -4.34 14.39 -23.53
CA LEU A 141 -5.13 13.38 -22.83
C LEU A 141 -4.65 12.87 -21.45
N GLN A 142 -5.28 13.40 -20.39
CA GLN A 142 -5.48 12.67 -19.13
C GLN A 142 -6.21 11.36 -19.44
N LEU A 143 -5.48 10.24 -19.48
CA LEU A 143 -6.04 8.89 -19.46
C LEU A 143 -5.64 8.26 -18.11
N PRO A 144 -6.57 7.54 -17.46
CA PRO A 144 -6.46 7.18 -16.06
C PRO A 144 -5.16 6.42 -15.82
N VAL A 145 -4.47 6.71 -14.71
CA VAL A 145 -3.36 5.87 -14.25
C VAL A 145 -3.87 4.44 -14.26
N LYS A 146 -3.33 3.62 -15.18
CA LYS A 146 -3.89 2.30 -15.48
C LYS A 146 -4.03 1.51 -14.17
N PRO A 147 -5.18 0.87 -13.90
CA PRO A 147 -5.34 0.07 -12.70
C PRO A 147 -4.19 -0.92 -12.54
N LEU A 148 -3.65 -1.01 -11.32
CA LEU A 148 -2.61 -1.95 -10.98
C LEU A 148 -3.16 -3.37 -11.15
N LYS A 149 -2.53 -4.18 -12.01
CA LYS A 149 -2.96 -5.55 -12.23
C LYS A 149 -2.58 -6.41 -11.02
N LYS A 150 -3.42 -7.41 -10.70
CA LYS A 150 -3.14 -8.38 -9.64
C LYS A 150 -1.77 -9.04 -9.79
N SER A 151 -1.36 -9.36 -11.02
CA SER A 151 -0.04 -9.95 -11.30
C SER A 151 1.12 -9.01 -10.99
N GLU A 152 0.97 -7.70 -11.26
CA GLU A 152 1.97 -6.69 -10.94
C GLU A 152 2.08 -6.50 -9.43
N TRP A 153 0.94 -6.46 -8.74
CA TRP A 153 0.90 -6.44 -7.27
C TRP A 153 1.58 -7.68 -6.67
N SER A 154 1.21 -8.88 -7.11
CA SER A 154 1.81 -10.13 -6.62
C SER A 154 3.33 -10.13 -6.82
N GLN A 155 3.81 -9.67 -7.97
CA GLN A 155 5.23 -9.59 -8.26
C GLN A 155 5.97 -8.59 -7.34
N LEU A 156 5.34 -7.46 -7.02
CA LEU A 156 5.92 -6.47 -6.10
C LEU A 156 5.90 -6.97 -4.65
N ALA A 157 4.79 -7.56 -4.21
CA ALA A 157 4.61 -8.07 -2.85
C ALA A 157 5.60 -9.19 -2.51
N GLU A 158 6.11 -9.95 -3.49
CA GLU A 158 7.17 -10.95 -3.28
C GLU A 158 8.47 -10.34 -2.74
N GLY A 159 8.75 -9.07 -3.03
CA GLY A 159 9.93 -8.34 -2.56
C GLY A 159 9.66 -7.40 -1.39
N LEU A 160 8.39 -7.20 -1.00
CA LEU A 160 7.99 -6.22 0.01
C LEU A 160 8.02 -6.82 1.41
N GLN A 161 8.90 -6.30 2.27
CA GLN A 161 9.13 -6.82 3.62
C GLN A 161 9.53 -5.70 4.58
N THR A 162 9.66 -5.99 5.87
CA THR A 162 10.36 -5.09 6.80
C THR A 162 11.81 -5.47 7.00
N ASN A 163 12.70 -4.49 7.16
CA ASN A 163 14.10 -4.73 7.56
C ASN A 163 14.22 -4.90 9.09
N ASP A 164 15.46 -4.98 9.59
CA ASP A 164 15.75 -5.13 11.04
C ASP A 164 15.31 -3.92 11.87
N GLN A 165 15.18 -2.76 11.22
CA GLN A 165 14.69 -1.52 11.80
C GLN A 165 13.16 -1.41 11.74
N ARG A 166 12.47 -2.44 11.22
CA ARG A 166 11.01 -2.50 10.96
C ARG A 166 10.53 -1.56 9.86
N GLU A 167 11.44 -1.01 9.07
CA GLU A 167 11.11 -0.14 7.94
C GLU A 167 10.58 -0.98 6.79
N VAL A 168 9.49 -0.54 6.14
CA VAL A 168 8.95 -1.21 4.96
C VAL A 168 9.89 -0.95 3.78
N VAL A 169 10.42 -2.03 3.24
CA VAL A 169 11.40 -2.01 2.15
C VAL A 169 11.03 -3.02 1.06
N PHE A 170 11.38 -2.68 -0.17
CA PHE A 170 11.43 -3.64 -1.26
C PHE A 170 12.86 -4.15 -1.44
N TYR A 171 13.09 -5.44 -1.18
CA TYR A 171 14.39 -6.08 -1.44
C TYR A 171 14.53 -6.41 -2.93
N SER A 172 15.37 -5.64 -3.62
CA SER A 172 15.71 -5.92 -5.01
C SER A 172 16.79 -7.00 -5.08
N ARG A 173 16.59 -7.98 -5.97
CA ARG A 173 17.63 -8.95 -6.32
C ARG A 173 18.52 -8.47 -7.49
N ILE A 174 18.37 -7.21 -7.91
CA ILE A 174 18.93 -6.66 -9.15
C ILE A 174 19.60 -5.31 -8.86
N GLY A 175 20.82 -5.13 -9.38
CA GLY A 175 21.64 -3.92 -9.18
C GLY A 175 22.48 -3.95 -7.90
N THR A 176 23.08 -2.81 -7.56
CA THR A 176 23.95 -2.65 -6.36
C THR A 176 23.18 -2.25 -5.10
N LYS A 177 22.01 -1.61 -5.23
CA LYS A 177 21.17 -1.20 -4.09
C LYS A 177 20.41 -2.41 -3.55
N ARG A 178 20.64 -2.74 -2.28
CA ARG A 178 20.09 -3.95 -1.63
C ARG A 178 18.58 -3.85 -1.37
N TYR A 179 18.04 -2.65 -1.19
CA TYR A 179 16.62 -2.43 -0.95
C TYR A 179 16.20 -0.99 -1.27
N TYR A 180 14.89 -0.77 -1.38
CA TYR A 180 14.25 0.54 -1.54
C TYR A 180 13.23 0.73 -0.41
N ALA A 181 13.38 1.75 0.43
CA ALA A 181 12.43 2.01 1.53
C ALA A 181 11.17 2.73 1.03
N LEU A 182 10.00 2.39 1.57
CA LEU A 182 8.75 3.12 1.32
C LEU A 182 8.72 4.38 2.19
N VAL A 183 8.71 5.55 1.58
CA VAL A 183 8.85 6.86 2.22
C VAL A 183 7.74 7.83 1.84
N GLY A 184 7.49 8.79 2.72
CA GLY A 184 6.69 9.98 2.42
C GLY A 184 7.52 11.10 1.77
N ASN A 185 6.89 12.25 1.54
CA ASN A 185 7.55 13.41 0.93
C ASN A 185 8.67 13.98 1.81
N SER A 186 8.58 13.80 3.13
CA SER A 186 9.61 14.18 4.10
C SER A 186 10.81 13.22 4.14
N THR A 187 10.81 12.16 3.33
CA THR A 187 11.77 11.04 3.35
C THR A 187 11.72 10.16 4.60
N GLU A 188 10.85 10.48 5.57
CA GLU A 188 10.53 9.58 6.67
C GLU A 188 9.88 8.30 6.12
N LYS A 189 10.21 7.17 6.74
CA LYS A 189 9.87 5.83 6.25
C LYS A 189 8.59 5.32 6.87
N CYS A 190 7.91 4.43 6.15
CA CYS A 190 6.83 3.64 6.71
C CYS A 190 7.40 2.48 7.53
N THR A 191 6.75 2.12 8.64
CA THR A 191 7.25 1.10 9.57
C THR A 191 6.16 0.14 10.03
N LEU A 192 6.57 -0.97 10.64
CA LEU A 192 5.72 -1.77 11.51
C LEU A 192 6.07 -1.50 12.98
N ALA A 193 5.12 -1.68 13.88
CA ALA A 193 5.29 -1.35 15.30
C ALA A 193 6.35 -2.24 15.96
N THR A 194 6.31 -3.55 15.72
CA THR A 194 7.23 -4.52 16.33
C THR A 194 7.81 -5.53 15.33
N LEU A 195 7.16 -5.77 14.19
CA LEU A 195 7.56 -6.85 13.29
C LEU A 195 8.71 -6.47 12.34
N ALA A 196 9.91 -6.95 12.64
CA ALA A 196 11.05 -6.96 11.70
C ALA A 196 11.05 -8.23 10.82
N GLN A 197 11.57 -8.15 9.59
CA GLN A 197 11.62 -9.28 8.64
C GLN A 197 10.23 -9.91 8.39
N ALA A 198 9.19 -9.08 8.37
CA ALA A 198 7.81 -9.48 8.08
C ALA A 198 7.52 -9.33 6.60
N VAL A 199 6.66 -10.20 6.05
CA VAL A 199 6.17 -10.06 4.67
C VAL A 199 5.09 -9.00 4.66
N VAL A 200 5.19 -8.02 3.76
CA VAL A 200 4.24 -6.91 3.68
C VAL A 200 3.36 -7.06 2.43
N ARG A 201 2.04 -6.98 2.60
CA ARG A 201 1.06 -7.17 1.53
C ARG A 201 -0.29 -6.52 1.81
#